data_AF-A0A357HDT2-F1
#
_entry.id   AF-A0A357HDT2-F1
#
_cell.length_a   1.000
_cell.length_b   1.000
_cell.length_c   1.000
_cell.angle_alpha   90.00
_cell.angle_beta   90.00
_cell.angle_gamma   90.00
#
_symmetry.space_group_name_H-M   'P 1'
#
loop_
_entity.id
_entity.type
_entity.pdbx_description
1 polymer ?
#
loop_
_entity_poly.entity_id
_entity_poly.type
_entity_poly.pdbx_seq_one_letter_code
_entity_poly.pdbx_strand_id
1 'polypeptide(L)'
;NCILGEYYGQSSLVIDTHMVRVMNLLDFTKSKEPKKIEFELMDIFKKNDWVKLTHLIIDHGRAVCIARSPQCSKCVLSDLCPSFTLK
;
A
#
# COMPACT_ATOMS: atom_id res chain seq x y z
N ASN A 1 -2.48 10.61 10.88
CA ASN A 1 -2.78 9.17 10.86
C ASN A 1 -1.76 8.34 11.61
N CYS A 2 -0.45 8.36 11.27
CA CYS A 2 0.56 7.54 11.96
C CYS A 2 0.48 7.56 13.51
N ILE A 3 0.49 8.75 14.12
CA ILE A 3 0.39 8.89 15.59
C ILE A 3 -0.96 8.37 16.13
N LEU A 4 -2.05 8.59 15.39
CA LEU A 4 -3.38 8.09 15.77
C LEU A 4 -3.42 6.56 15.80
N GLY A 5 -2.78 5.91 14.81
CA GLY A 5 -2.61 4.46 14.74
C GLY A 5 -1.74 3.90 15.86
N GLU A 6 -0.50 4.37 15.94
CA GLU A 6 0.52 3.76 16.80
C GLU A 6 0.36 4.09 18.28
N TYR A 7 0.06 5.35 18.59
CA TYR A 7 0.05 5.82 19.98
C TYR A 7 -1.35 5.79 20.58
N TYR A 8 -2.36 6.20 19.81
CA TYR A 8 -3.73 6.30 20.30
C TYR A 8 -4.58 5.05 20.02
N GLY A 9 -4.03 4.02 19.35
CA GLY A 9 -4.74 2.78 19.04
C GLY A 9 -5.93 2.95 18.10
N GLN A 10 -6.01 4.07 17.39
CA GLN A 10 -7.09 4.37 16.46
C GLN A 10 -6.75 3.81 15.07
N SER A 11 -7.59 2.88 14.57
CA SER A 11 -7.48 2.39 13.20
C SER A 11 -7.38 3.55 12.21
N SER A 12 -6.23 3.66 11.54
CA SER A 12 -5.95 4.71 10.58
C SER A 12 -5.03 4.19 9.48
N LEU A 13 -5.14 4.77 8.28
CA LEU A 13 -4.29 4.47 7.14
C LEU A 13 -3.30 5.62 6.93
N VAL A 14 -2.03 5.31 6.70
CA VAL A 14 -1.05 6.32 6.27
C VAL A 14 -0.87 6.23 4.77
N ILE A 15 -1.25 7.28 4.06
CA ILE A 15 -1.11 7.35 2.61
C ILE A 15 0.13 8.17 2.27
N ASP A 16 1.29 7.51 2.24
CA ASP A 16 2.57 8.09 1.83
C ASP A 16 2.92 7.74 0.37
N THR A 17 4.13 8.10 -0.08
CA THR A 17 4.57 7.85 -1.45
C THR A 17 4.73 6.36 -1.78
N HIS A 18 5.00 5.51 -0.80
CA HIS A 18 5.08 4.06 -0.98
C HIS A 18 3.67 3.48 -1.13
N MET A 19 2.76 3.86 -0.24
CA MET A 19 1.35 3.46 -0.28
C MET A 19 0.70 3.85 -1.60
N VAL A 20 0.86 5.11 -2.03
CA VAL A 20 0.34 5.60 -3.32
C VAL A 20 0.87 4.75 -4.48
N ARG A 21 2.19 4.50 -4.52
CA ARG A 21 2.80 3.73 -5.61
C ARG A 21 2.31 2.28 -5.63
N VAL A 22 2.45 1.58 -4.50
CA VAL A 22 2.18 0.14 -4.42
C VAL A 22 0.70 -0.14 -4.66
N MET A 23 -0.21 0.65 -4.08
CA MET A 23 -1.65 0.47 -4.29
C MET A 23 -2.10 0.74 -5.72
N ASN A 24 -1.46 1.69 -6.43
CA ASN A 24 -1.69 1.88 -7.86
C ASN A 24 -1.16 0.70 -8.70
N LEU A 25 0.03 0.16 -8.37
CA LEU A 25 0.58 -0.99 -9.09
C LEU A 25 -0.23 -2.28 -8.89
N LEU A 26 -0.84 -2.42 -7.72
CA LEU A 26 -1.74 -3.52 -7.38
C LEU A 26 -3.19 -3.28 -7.87
N ASP A 27 -3.45 -2.17 -8.57
CA ASP A 27 -4.77 -1.78 -9.11
C ASP A 27 -5.88 -1.65 -8.06
N PHE A 28 -5.53 -1.35 -6.79
CA PHE A 28 -6.50 -1.02 -5.75
C PHE A 28 -7.05 0.41 -5.88
N THR A 29 -6.32 1.28 -6.58
CA THR A 29 -6.69 2.67 -6.84
C THR A 29 -6.07 3.15 -8.14
N LYS A 30 -6.70 4.15 -8.78
CA LYS A 30 -6.14 4.91 -9.91
C LYS A 30 -5.88 6.37 -9.54
N SER A 31 -6.12 6.73 -8.29
CA SER A 31 -5.95 8.08 -7.76
C SER A 31 -4.50 8.33 -7.38
N LYS A 32 -4.09 9.59 -7.43
CA LYS A 32 -2.83 10.09 -6.84
C LYS A 32 -3.07 10.97 -5.62
N GLU A 33 -4.33 11.28 -5.32
CA GLU A 33 -4.72 12.17 -4.23
C GLU A 33 -4.82 11.36 -2.93
N PRO A 34 -3.97 11.64 -1.91
CA PRO A 34 -3.90 10.81 -0.71
C PRO A 34 -5.24 10.63 0.01
N LYS A 35 -6.02 11.71 0.13
CA LYS A 35 -7.33 11.69 0.78
C LYS A 35 -8.33 10.78 0.05
N LYS A 36 -8.31 10.79 -1.28
CA LYS A 36 -9.19 9.93 -2.08
C LYS A 36 -8.80 8.45 -1.96
N ILE A 37 -7.50 8.18 -2.03
CA ILE A 37 -6.95 6.83 -1.83
C ILE A 37 -7.32 6.31 -0.44
N GLU A 38 -7.21 7.15 0.60
CA GLU A 38 -7.59 6.76 1.96
C GLU A 38 -9.03 6.23 2.01
N PHE A 39 -10.00 6.97 1.47
CA PHE A 39 -11.40 6.52 1.44
C PHE A 39 -11.60 5.24 0.61
N GLU A 40 -10.99 5.14 -0.57
CA GLU A 40 -11.08 3.95 -1.42
C GLU A 40 -10.55 2.70 -0.69
N LEU A 41 -9.43 2.82 0.03
CA LEU A 41 -8.87 1.71 0.81
C LEU A 41 -9.71 1.39 2.05
N MET A 42 -10.36 2.38 2.67
CA MET A 42 -11.28 2.14 3.80
C MET A 42 -12.49 1.30 3.40
N ASP A 43 -12.96 1.42 2.14
CA ASP A 43 -14.09 0.65 1.62
C ASP A 43 -13.69 -0.81 1.26
N ILE A 44 -12.41 -1.04 0.94
CA ILE A 44 -11.88 -2.35 0.52
C ILE A 44 -11.41 -3.18 1.72
N PHE A 45 -10.69 -2.57 2.66
CA PHE A 45 -10.00 -3.28 3.74
C PHE A 45 -10.71 -3.13 5.09
N LYS A 46 -10.71 -4.21 5.88
CA LYS A 46 -11.31 -4.21 7.23
C LYS A 46 -10.60 -3.20 8.14
N LYS A 47 -11.39 -2.43 8.89
CA LYS A 47 -10.90 -1.38 9.81
C LYS A 47 -9.82 -1.83 10.79
N ASN A 48 -9.93 -3.06 11.30
CA ASN A 48 -8.96 -3.61 12.25
C ASN A 48 -7.57 -3.86 11.63
N ASP A 49 -7.49 -3.96 10.31
CA ASP A 49 -6.24 -4.28 9.60
C ASP A 49 -5.52 -3.03 9.08
N TRP A 50 -6.10 -1.83 9.18
CA TRP A 50 -5.56 -0.62 8.53
C TRP A 50 -4.13 -0.25 8.95
N VAL A 51 -3.83 -0.31 10.24
CA VAL A 51 -2.50 0.00 10.76
C VAL A 51 -1.49 -1.04 10.27
N LYS A 52 -1.86 -2.33 10.36
CA LYS A 52 -1.02 -3.43 9.87
C LYS A 52 -0.77 -3.34 8.36
N LEU A 53 -1.82 -3.07 7.57
CA LEU A 53 -1.73 -2.87 6.13
C LEU A 53 -0.76 -1.75 5.79
N THR A 54 -0.87 -0.62 6.49
CA THR A 54 0.02 0.53 6.31
C THR A 54 1.48 0.12 6.44
N HIS A 55 1.86 -0.56 7.53
CA HIS A 55 3.25 -1.02 7.71
C HIS A 55 3.69 -2.00 6.65
N LEU A 56 2.88 -3.05 6.38
CA LEU A 56 3.22 -4.07 5.39
C LEU A 56 3.50 -3.47 4.02
N ILE A 57 2.67 -2.51 3.59
CA ILE A 57 2.79 -1.91 2.26
C ILE A 57 3.97 -0.95 2.19
N ILE A 58 4.20 -0.15 3.25
CA ILE A 58 5.35 0.75 3.31
C ILE A 58 6.66 -0.05 3.33
N ASP A 59 6.76 -1.09 4.16
CA ASP A 59 7.95 -1.94 4.26
C ASP A 59 8.20 -2.67 2.94
N HIS A 60 7.15 -3.23 2.32
CA HIS A 60 7.26 -3.84 1.02
C HIS A 60 7.71 -2.85 -0.06
N GLY A 61 7.15 -1.64 -0.06
CA GLY A 61 7.53 -0.55 -0.96
C GLY A 61 8.95 -0.05 -0.75
N ARG A 62 9.55 -0.25 0.43
CA ARG A 62 10.95 0.09 0.73
C ARG A 62 11.91 -1.02 0.34
N ALA A 63 11.56 -2.28 0.64
CA ALA A 63 12.48 -3.40 0.50
C ALA A 63 12.42 -4.10 -0.88
N VAL A 64 11.24 -4.18 -1.50
CA VAL A 64 11.01 -5.04 -2.68
C VAL A 64 10.44 -4.25 -3.85
N CYS A 65 9.32 -3.56 -3.66
CA CYS A 65 8.66 -2.76 -4.70
C CYS A 65 9.27 -1.34 -4.77
N ILE A 66 10.58 -1.29 -4.99
CA ILE A 66 11.39 -0.06 -5.00
C ILE A 66 11.03 0.78 -6.24
N ALA A 67 11.01 2.11 -6.07
CA ALA A 67 10.72 3.03 -7.16
C ALA A 67 11.68 2.84 -8.35
N ARG A 68 11.16 2.92 -9.58
CA ARG A 68 11.90 2.80 -10.86
C ARG A 68 12.49 1.41 -11.16
N SER A 69 12.84 0.61 -10.15
CA SER A 69 13.39 -0.74 -10.32
C SER A 69 12.81 -1.71 -9.28
N PRO A 70 11.53 -2.10 -9.40
CA PRO A 70 10.92 -3.06 -8.50
C PRO A 70 11.53 -4.45 -8.69
N GLN A 71 11.79 -5.16 -7.59
CA GLN A 71 12.36 -6.52 -7.61
C GLN A 71 11.26 -7.56 -7.84
N CYS A 72 10.53 -7.48 -8.97
CA CYS A 72 9.34 -8.31 -9.21
C CYS A 72 9.61 -9.82 -9.15
N SER A 73 10.78 -10.29 -9.59
CA SER A 73 11.16 -11.70 -9.53
C SER A 73 11.31 -12.27 -8.11
N LYS A 74 11.46 -11.40 -7.11
CA LYS A 74 11.53 -11.76 -5.68
C LYS A 74 10.30 -11.28 -4.91
N CYS A 75 9.30 -10.74 -5.60
CA CYS A 75 8.12 -10.17 -4.98
C CYS A 75 7.14 -11.29 -4.61
N VAL A 76 6.75 -11.35 -3.33
CA VAL A 76 5.73 -12.31 -2.85
C VAL A 76 4.35 -12.10 -3.46
N LEU A 77 4.13 -10.94 -4.09
CA LEU A 77 2.88 -10.58 -4.77
C LEU A 77 3.01 -10.71 -6.29
N SER A 78 4.13 -11.20 -6.85
CA SER A 78 4.36 -11.24 -8.30
C SER A 78 3.19 -11.87 -9.06
N ASP A 79 2.70 -13.00 -8.57
CA ASP A 79 1.70 -13.82 -9.24
C ASP A 79 0.29 -13.22 -9.16
N LEU A 80 0.10 -12.27 -8.24
CA LEU A 80 -1.16 -11.55 -8.02
C LEU A 80 -1.10 -10.10 -8.53
N CYS A 81 0.08 -9.60 -8.87
CA CYS A 81 0.29 -8.20 -9.19
C CYS A 81 -0.09 -7.93 -10.65
N PRO A 82 -1.13 -7.13 -10.95
CA PRO A 82 -1.53 -6.84 -12.32
C PRO A 82 -0.48 -6.05 -13.11
N SER A 83 0.40 -5.30 -12.40
CA SER A 83 1.53 -4.62 -13.04
C SER A 83 2.71 -5.53 -13.37
N PHE A 84 2.71 -6.78 -12.91
CA PHE A 84 3.74 -7.75 -13.27
C PHE A 84 3.39 -8.40 -14.61
N THR A 85 3.90 -7.81 -15.70
CA THR A 85 3.96 -8.51 -16.98
C THR A 85 5.19 -9.41 -16.97
N LEU A 86 4.97 -10.73 -17.09
CA LEU A 86 6.04 -11.68 -17.43
C LEU A 86 6.74 -11.14 -18.69
N LYS A 87 7.98 -10.68 -18.54
CA LYS A 87 8.87 -10.48 -19.67
C LYS A 87 9.52 -11.81 -20.04
#